data_AF-A0AAP2UHK8-F1
#
_entry.id   AF-A0AAP2UHK8-F1
#
_cell.length_a   1.000
_cell.length_b   1.000
_cell.length_c   1.000
_cell.angle_alpha   90.00
_cell.angle_beta   90.00
_cell.angle_gamma   90.00
#
_symmetry.space_group_name_H-M   'P 1'
#
loop_
_entity.id
_entity.type
_entity.pdbx_description
1 polymer ?
#
loop_
_entity_poly.entity_id
_entity_poly.type
_entity_poly.pdbx_seq_one_letter_code
_entity_poly.pdbx_strand_id
1 'polypeptide(L)'
;MGRQTIANPSWPHKVKTGKIDEIRQCISCNIGCAGHRIGLNRPIRCTVNPDVFYDDFYKKQKVNKKTNVVVIGGGTAGLEAACTASEVGCTTFLIEKEKTLGGLARQISQIPEKTRIAHFPKYLEKRAEKLHDLF
;
A
#
# COMPACT_ATOMS: atom_id res chain seq x y z
N MET A 1 10.70 17.76 4.74
CA MET A 1 9.95 16.60 4.19
C MET A 1 8.56 17.05 3.80
N GLY A 2 8.03 16.63 2.64
CA GLY A 2 6.67 16.99 2.18
C GLY A 2 5.87 15.78 1.69
N ARG A 3 6.22 15.21 0.53
CA ARG A 3 5.46 14.08 -0.04
C ARG A 3 5.50 12.80 0.82
N GLN A 4 6.56 12.60 1.61
CA GLN A 4 6.68 11.44 2.49
C GLN A 4 5.64 11.43 3.60
N THR A 5 5.27 12.58 4.17
CA THR A 5 4.23 12.66 5.20
C THR A 5 2.83 12.49 4.61
N ILE A 6 2.63 12.78 3.33
CA ILE A 6 1.40 12.44 2.59
C ILE A 6 1.31 10.92 2.36
N ALA A 7 2.43 10.28 1.98
CA ALA A 7 2.49 8.84 1.78
C ALA A 7 2.33 8.05 3.09
N ASN A 8 2.85 8.57 4.21
CA ASN A 8 2.65 7.96 5.52
C ASN A 8 2.63 9.05 6.62
N PRO A 9 1.44 9.46 7.07
CA PRO A 9 1.30 10.48 8.12
C PRO A 9 2.04 10.13 9.42
N SER A 10 2.05 8.85 9.82
CA SER A 10 2.75 8.36 11.01
C SER A 10 4.26 8.14 10.82
N TRP A 11 4.86 8.61 9.73
CA TRP A 11 6.30 8.44 9.46
C TRP A 11 7.20 8.81 10.66
N PRO A 12 7.04 9.99 11.32
CA PRO A 12 7.90 10.35 12.45
C PRO A 12 7.80 9.37 13.62
N HIS A 13 6.59 8.87 13.88
CA HIS A 13 6.35 7.90 14.94
C HIS A 13 7.00 6.54 14.61
N LYS A 14 6.86 6.06 13.37
CA LYS A 14 7.44 4.78 12.94
C LYS A 14 8.97 4.81 12.94
N VAL A 15 9.59 5.93 12.56
CA VAL A 15 11.04 6.10 12.66
C VAL A 15 11.49 6.09 14.11
N LYS A 16 10.83 6.88 14.97
CA LYS A 16 11.16 6.94 16.41
C LYS A 16 11.05 5.57 17.10
N THR A 17 10.11 4.74 16.67
CA THR A 17 9.84 3.41 17.25
C THR A 17 10.54 2.25 16.53
N GLY A 18 11.39 2.53 15.54
CA GLY A 18 12.12 1.50 14.79
C GLY A 18 11.27 0.65 13.85
N LYS A 19 10.00 1.01 13.61
CA LYS A 19 9.06 0.30 12.71
C LYS A 19 9.29 0.65 11.24
N ILE A 20 10.54 0.52 10.78
CA ILE A 20 10.96 0.97 9.44
C ILE A 20 10.25 0.19 8.33
N ASP A 21 10.01 -1.12 8.52
CA ASP A 21 9.33 -1.97 7.54
C ASP A 21 7.84 -1.62 7.36
N GLU A 22 7.25 -0.85 8.27
CA GLU A 22 5.87 -0.36 8.16
C GLU A 22 5.79 1.01 7.48
N ILE A 23 6.94 1.60 7.12
CA ILE A 23 6.96 2.90 6.47
C ILE A 23 6.56 2.73 5.01
N ARG A 24 5.40 3.29 4.67
CA ARG A 24 4.97 3.41 3.29
C ARG A 24 5.75 4.55 2.61
N GLN A 25 6.78 4.20 1.85
CA GLN A 25 7.68 5.17 1.22
C GLN A 25 7.04 5.87 0.01
N CYS A 26 7.29 7.16 -0.14
CA CYS A 26 6.85 7.91 -1.31
C CYS A 26 7.62 7.49 -2.58
N ILE A 27 6.88 7.13 -3.62
CA ILE A 27 7.46 6.73 -4.93
C ILE A 27 7.75 7.92 -5.87
N SER A 28 7.57 9.15 -5.41
CA SER A 28 7.82 10.39 -6.19
C SER A 28 7.04 10.52 -7.51
N CYS A 29 5.85 9.90 -7.63
CA CYS A 29 5.07 9.91 -8.86
C CYS A 29 4.46 11.28 -9.23
N ASN A 30 4.33 12.20 -8.28
CA ASN A 30 3.69 13.51 -8.42
C ASN A 30 2.22 13.53 -8.90
N ILE A 31 1.57 12.37 -9.07
CA ILE A 31 0.20 12.29 -9.60
C ILE A 31 -0.84 12.84 -8.61
N GLY A 32 -1.02 12.14 -7.48
CA GLY A 32 -2.07 12.48 -6.53
C GLY A 32 -1.75 13.69 -5.65
N CYS A 33 -0.48 14.08 -5.52
CA CYS A 33 -0.08 15.21 -4.68
C CYS A 33 0.04 16.49 -5.50
N ALA A 34 1.21 16.75 -6.11
CA ALA A 34 1.46 17.95 -6.89
C ALA A 34 0.51 18.08 -8.10
N GLY A 35 0.29 16.99 -8.84
CA GLY A 35 -0.59 16.97 -10.01
C GLY A 35 -2.02 17.38 -9.66
N HIS A 36 -2.60 16.82 -8.60
CA HIS A 36 -3.92 17.25 -8.14
C HIS A 36 -3.93 18.69 -7.63
N ARG A 37 -3.05 19.04 -6.67
CA ARG A 37 -3.18 20.31 -5.96
C ARG A 37 -2.70 21.51 -6.77
N ILE A 38 -1.56 21.37 -7.44
CA ILE A 38 -0.91 22.43 -8.23
C ILE A 38 -1.42 22.41 -9.67
N GLY A 39 -1.48 21.23 -10.29
CA GLY A 39 -1.87 21.11 -11.70
C GLY A 39 -3.37 21.27 -11.95
N LEU A 40 -4.22 20.76 -11.04
CA LEU A 40 -5.67 20.65 -11.27
C LEU A 40 -6.54 21.37 -10.23
N ASN A 41 -5.95 22.03 -9.22
CA ASN A 41 -6.67 22.64 -8.09
C ASN A 41 -7.62 21.66 -7.35
N ARG A 42 -7.27 20.38 -7.28
CA ARG A 42 -8.05 19.32 -6.60
C ARG A 42 -7.49 18.97 -5.22
N PRO A 43 -8.27 18.30 -4.35
CA PRO A 43 -7.77 17.78 -3.08
C PRO A 43 -6.59 16.83 -3.28
N ILE A 44 -5.63 16.90 -2.35
CA ILE A 44 -4.46 16.03 -2.32
C ILE A 44 -4.91 14.57 -2.16
N ARG A 45 -4.28 13.69 -2.94
CA ARG A 45 -4.35 12.23 -2.87
C ARG A 45 -2.94 11.65 -2.90
N CYS A 46 -2.81 10.35 -2.79
CA CYS A 46 -1.54 9.65 -2.97
C CYS A 46 -1.77 8.36 -3.74
N THR A 47 -0.83 8.00 -4.63
CA THR A 47 -0.88 6.74 -5.37
C THR A 47 -0.71 5.54 -4.45
N VAL A 48 0.08 5.66 -3.38
CA VAL A 48 0.39 4.55 -2.47
C VAL A 48 -0.43 4.59 -1.18
N ASN A 49 -0.96 5.76 -0.82
CA ASN A 49 -1.74 5.95 0.40
C ASN A 49 -3.19 6.37 0.05
N PRO A 50 -4.15 5.44 0.11
CA PRO A 50 -5.56 5.77 -0.10
C PRO A 50 -6.13 6.62 1.06
N ASP A 51 -5.60 6.50 2.28
CA ASP A 51 -6.04 7.23 3.46
C ASP A 51 -5.00 8.30 3.88
N VAL A 52 -5.02 9.42 3.16
CA VAL A 52 -4.07 10.52 3.38
C VAL A 52 -4.30 11.30 4.69
N PHE A 53 -5.45 11.09 5.36
CA PHE A 53 -5.83 11.88 6.54
C PHE A 53 -5.79 11.10 7.84
N TYR A 54 -6.22 9.83 7.84
CA TYR A 54 -6.50 9.10 9.08
C TYR A 54 -5.62 7.86 9.30
N ASP A 55 -4.56 7.71 8.50
CA ASP A 55 -3.51 6.68 8.65
C ASP A 55 -4.07 5.26 8.81
N ASP A 56 -4.73 4.78 7.76
CA ASP A 56 -5.37 3.46 7.69
C ASP A 56 -6.53 3.28 8.70
N PHE A 57 -7.43 4.28 8.81
CA PHE A 57 -8.57 4.24 9.75
C PHE A 57 -9.46 3.01 9.60
N TYR A 58 -9.54 2.44 8.38
CA TYR A 58 -10.29 1.21 8.12
C TYR A 58 -9.85 0.02 9.00
N LYS A 59 -8.61 0.00 9.51
CA LYS A 59 -8.11 -1.07 10.40
C LYS A 59 -8.90 -1.17 11.71
N LYS A 60 -9.59 -0.10 12.12
CA LYS A 60 -10.48 -0.09 13.29
C LYS A 60 -11.82 -0.77 13.01
N GLN A 61 -12.14 -1.00 11.74
CA GLN A 61 -13.37 -1.67 11.32
C GLN A 61 -13.13 -3.17 11.30
N LYS A 62 -14.16 -3.95 11.66
CA LYS A 62 -14.13 -5.41 11.63
C LYS A 62 -15.36 -5.93 10.92
N VAL A 63 -15.20 -7.06 10.23
CA VAL A 63 -16.35 -7.77 9.65
C VAL A 63 -17.21 -8.38 10.76
N ASN A 64 -18.52 -8.23 10.63
CA ASN A 64 -19.48 -8.73 11.64
C ASN A 64 -19.77 -10.23 11.50
N LYS A 65 -19.31 -10.86 10.41
CA LYS A 65 -19.52 -12.27 10.10
C LYS A 65 -18.24 -12.83 9.51
N LYS A 66 -17.96 -14.12 9.79
CA LYS A 66 -16.84 -14.84 9.17
C LYS A 66 -16.99 -14.80 7.65
N THR A 67 -16.03 -14.16 6.99
CA THR A 67 -16.07 -13.87 5.57
C THR A 67 -14.80 -14.39 4.93
N ASN A 68 -14.96 -15.19 3.88
CA ASN A 68 -13.84 -15.69 3.08
C ASN A 68 -13.72 -14.81 1.82
N VAL A 69 -12.51 -14.37 1.51
CA VAL A 69 -12.21 -13.51 0.37
C VAL A 69 -11.17 -14.19 -0.51
N VAL A 70 -11.42 -14.25 -1.82
CA VAL A 70 -10.44 -14.73 -2.80
C VAL A 70 -10.07 -13.57 -3.70
N VAL A 71 -8.78 -13.26 -3.79
CA VAL A 71 -8.21 -12.22 -4.64
C VAL A 71 -7.38 -12.88 -5.72
N ILE A 72 -7.71 -12.61 -6.99
CA ILE A 72 -6.98 -13.14 -8.14
C ILE A 72 -6.10 -12.02 -8.70
N GLY A 73 -4.78 -12.20 -8.61
CA GLY A 73 -3.74 -11.28 -9.06
C GLY A 73 -2.98 -10.63 -7.89
N GLY A 74 -1.70 -10.93 -7.76
CA GLY A 74 -0.72 -10.38 -6.83
C GLY A 74 -0.08 -9.07 -7.28
N GLY A 75 -0.77 -8.29 -8.12
CA GLY A 75 -0.41 -6.91 -8.42
C GLY A 75 -0.65 -5.97 -7.23
N THR A 76 -0.26 -4.70 -7.35
CA THR A 76 -0.43 -3.73 -6.25
C THR A 76 -1.88 -3.57 -5.79
N ALA A 77 -2.84 -3.59 -6.71
CA ALA A 77 -4.26 -3.52 -6.39
C ALA A 77 -4.75 -4.76 -5.62
N GLY A 78 -4.39 -5.95 -6.09
CA GLY A 78 -4.80 -7.20 -5.44
C GLY A 78 -4.12 -7.39 -4.09
N LEU A 79 -2.84 -7.07 -3.96
CA LEU A 79 -2.14 -7.06 -2.67
C LEU A 79 -2.77 -6.09 -1.66
N GLU A 80 -3.07 -4.86 -2.07
CA GLU A 80 -3.72 -3.89 -1.20
C GLU A 80 -5.10 -4.38 -0.76
N ALA A 81 -5.89 -4.95 -1.68
CA ALA A 81 -7.20 -5.53 -1.38
C ALA A 81 -7.09 -6.73 -0.41
N ALA A 82 -6.14 -7.64 -0.65
CA ALA A 82 -5.95 -8.84 0.14
C ALA A 82 -5.47 -8.51 1.56
N CYS A 83 -4.49 -7.60 1.70
CA CYS A 83 -4.02 -7.14 3.00
C CYS A 83 -5.14 -6.44 3.77
N THR A 84 -5.90 -5.57 3.10
CA THR A 84 -6.99 -4.81 3.72
C THR A 84 -8.10 -5.74 4.20
N ALA A 85 -8.50 -6.73 3.38
CA ALA A 85 -9.50 -7.73 3.76
C ALA A 85 -9.07 -8.56 4.98
N SER A 86 -7.81 -9.02 4.99
CA SER A 86 -7.26 -9.77 6.11
C SER A 86 -7.19 -8.92 7.39
N GLU A 87 -6.76 -7.66 7.30
CA GLU A 87 -6.67 -6.75 8.46
C GLU A 87 -8.02 -6.46 9.12
N VAL A 88 -9.13 -6.48 8.36
CA VAL A 88 -10.49 -6.33 8.92
C VAL A 88 -11.10 -7.64 9.41
N GLY A 89 -10.37 -8.76 9.31
CA GLY A 89 -10.75 -10.07 9.87
C GLY A 89 -11.34 -11.07 8.88
N CYS A 90 -11.12 -10.88 7.57
CA CYS A 90 -11.51 -11.88 6.57
C CYS A 90 -10.42 -12.95 6.40
N THR A 91 -10.83 -14.22 6.27
CA THR A 91 -9.93 -15.28 5.79
C THR A 91 -9.70 -15.06 4.30
N THR A 92 -8.49 -14.67 3.92
CA THR A 92 -8.19 -14.15 2.59
C THR A 92 -7.21 -15.04 1.86
N PHE A 93 -7.49 -15.35 0.59
CA PHE A 93 -6.62 -16.13 -0.29
C PHE A 93 -6.19 -15.26 -1.46
N LEU A 94 -4.89 -15.08 -1.67
CA LEU A 94 -4.30 -14.36 -2.78
C LEU A 94 -3.69 -15.36 -3.78
N ILE A 95 -4.23 -15.38 -4.99
CA ILE A 95 -3.76 -16.27 -6.06
C ILE A 95 -3.03 -15.44 -7.12
N GLU A 96 -1.75 -15.73 -7.35
CA GLU A 96 -0.93 -15.11 -8.39
C GLU A 96 -0.32 -16.21 -9.28
N LYS A 97 -0.32 -15.99 -10.60
CA LYS A 97 0.25 -16.91 -11.57
C LYS A 97 1.78 -16.80 -11.64
N GLU A 98 2.32 -15.61 -11.43
CA GLU A 98 3.74 -15.33 -11.49
C GLU A 98 4.45 -15.74 -10.19
N LYS A 99 5.76 -16.01 -10.29
CA LYS A 99 6.57 -16.38 -9.12
C LYS A 99 6.81 -15.24 -8.12
N THR A 100 6.49 -14.00 -8.52
CA THR A 100 6.78 -12.80 -7.73
C THR A 100 5.56 -11.90 -7.68
N LEU A 101 5.35 -11.30 -6.52
CA LEU A 101 4.31 -10.31 -6.28
C LEU A 101 4.71 -8.92 -6.81
N GLY A 102 3.72 -8.03 -6.89
CA GLY A 102 3.86 -6.63 -7.32
C GLY A 102 3.38 -6.34 -8.74
N GLY A 103 3.13 -7.36 -9.56
CA GLY A 103 2.60 -7.23 -10.92
C GLY A 103 3.37 -6.22 -11.78
N LEU A 104 2.64 -5.41 -12.55
CA LEU A 104 3.24 -4.42 -13.46
C LEU A 104 4.15 -3.41 -12.74
N ALA A 105 3.87 -3.05 -11.48
CA ALA A 105 4.72 -2.12 -10.74
C ALA A 105 6.14 -2.66 -10.52
N ARG A 106 6.28 -3.99 -10.32
CA ARG A 106 7.58 -4.66 -10.24
C ARG A 106 8.34 -4.57 -11.56
N GLN A 107 7.67 -4.78 -12.68
CA GLN A 107 8.28 -4.68 -14.02
C GLN A 107 8.71 -3.24 -14.33
N ILE A 108 7.83 -2.26 -14.12
CA ILE A 108 8.15 -0.84 -14.37
C ILE A 108 9.32 -0.38 -13.51
N SER A 109 9.47 -0.89 -12.29
CA SER A 109 10.56 -0.51 -11.40
C SER A 109 11.97 -0.90 -11.89
N GLN A 110 12.07 -1.76 -12.90
CA GLN A 110 13.34 -2.15 -13.53
C GLN A 110 13.83 -1.11 -14.55
N ILE A 111 12.96 -0.20 -15.00
CA ILE A 111 13.32 0.86 -15.93
C ILE A 111 14.22 1.87 -15.20
N PRO A 112 15.33 2.34 -15.83
CA PRO A 112 16.15 3.41 -15.28
C PRO A 112 15.30 4.59 -14.83
N GLU A 113 15.66 5.19 -13.69
CA GLU A 113 14.93 6.30 -13.04
C GLU A 113 13.57 5.95 -12.42
N LYS A 114 13.01 4.75 -12.66
CA LYS A 114 11.74 4.30 -12.05
C LYS A 114 11.91 3.36 -10.86
N THR A 115 13.15 3.19 -10.37
CA THR A 115 13.51 2.28 -9.27
C THR A 115 12.69 2.50 -8.00
N ARG A 116 12.31 3.74 -7.69
CA ARG A 116 11.48 4.07 -6.51
C ARG A 116 10.10 3.41 -6.53
N ILE A 117 9.59 3.00 -7.69
CA ILE A 117 8.30 2.30 -7.79
C ILE A 117 8.37 0.95 -7.05
N ALA A 118 9.56 0.32 -6.97
CA ALA A 118 9.76 -0.94 -6.24
C ALA A 118 9.43 -0.83 -4.74
N HIS A 119 9.48 0.38 -4.16
CA HIS A 119 9.18 0.58 -2.75
C HIS A 119 7.74 0.16 -2.39
N PHE A 120 6.77 0.35 -3.29
CA PHE A 120 5.38 0.06 -2.98
C PHE A 120 5.06 -1.44 -3.01
N PRO A 121 5.43 -2.22 -4.05
CA PRO A 121 5.36 -3.68 -3.98
C PRO A 121 6.08 -4.27 -2.77
N LYS A 122 7.29 -3.79 -2.46
CA LYS A 122 8.05 -4.27 -1.29
C LYS A 122 7.33 -3.99 0.03
N TYR A 123 6.72 -2.81 0.18
CA TYR A 123 5.89 -2.48 1.34
C TYR A 123 4.68 -3.43 1.46
N LEU A 124 4.00 -3.72 0.35
CA LEU A 124 2.84 -4.61 0.34
C LEU A 124 3.21 -6.06 0.65
N GLU A 125 4.32 -6.55 0.12
CA GLU A 125 4.87 -7.88 0.46
C GLU A 125 5.14 -7.98 1.97
N LYS A 126 5.83 -6.98 2.55
CA LYS A 126 6.11 -6.93 4.00
C LYS A 126 4.85 -6.79 4.85
N ARG A 127 3.83 -6.11 4.36
CA ARG A 127 2.52 -6.02 5.01
C ARG A 127 1.82 -7.38 4.98
N ALA A 128 1.81 -8.05 3.82
CA ALA A 128 1.21 -9.37 3.65
C ALA A 128 1.87 -10.43 4.54
N GLU A 129 3.20 -10.47 4.62
CA GLU A 129 3.97 -11.41 5.45
C GLU A 129 3.59 -11.36 6.95
N LYS A 130 3.06 -10.23 7.44
CA LYS A 130 2.66 -10.07 8.84
C LYS A 130 1.23 -10.54 9.14
N LEU A 131 0.45 -10.90 8.12
CA LEU A 131 -0.96 -11.24 8.25
C LEU A 131 -1.14 -12.76 8.29
N HIS A 132 -1.72 -13.26 9.39
CA HIS A 132 -1.93 -14.68 9.64
C HIS A 132 -3.16 -15.25 8.92
N ASP A 133 -4.13 -14.40 8.60
CA ASP A 133 -5.37 -14.77 7.90
C ASP A 133 -5.27 -14.56 6.38
N LEU A 134 -4.06 -14.36 5.85
CA LEU A 134 -3.78 -14.18 4.42
C LEU A 134 -2.93 -15.36 3.91
N PHE A 135 -3.48 -16.09 2.95
CA PHE A 135 -2.89 -17.28 2.33
C PHE A 135 -2.53 -17.05 0.87
#